data_AF-A0A933BYY4-F1
#
_entry.id   AF-A0A933BYY4-F1
#
_cell.length_a   1.000
_cell.length_b   1.000
_cell.length_c   1.000
_cell.angle_alpha   90.00
_cell.angle_beta   90.00
_cell.angle_gamma   90.00
#
_symmetry.space_group_name_H-M   'P 1'
#
loop_
_entity.id
_entity.type
_entity.pdbx_description
1 polymer ?
#
loop_
_entity_poly.entity_id
_entity_poly.type
_entity_poly.pdbx_seq_one_letter_code
_entity_poly.pdbx_strand_id
1 'polypeptide(L)'
;MGPPPQDYRRVPVRDEEIVRRLNELLEVERAGVEAAAALRRTETAGLTAAEVKKFGDDEAWACAGLNQAILRYGGVPSDLTGDFGRRVAALENQGERLSLMARGQAWVVKRLDAVLAMPLEEETRAFLAEMREQHLENIEACNRGGEEVSAPPSPPYRGLPFASLRETHDRLYYGSWRTAGAPADEEIPPQPGLHTSPAGWRGAAATEREYQRAYFRLGRYLSALAEEVQRSRSLQARRSLTKARKAYANADPQVHGDEAIRNLDNALSYAHSALNGLLRQSRVPPHDPADFERHYDVVGIPFREAI
;
A
#
# COMPACT_ATOMS: atom_id res chain seq x y z
N MET A 1 2.10 47.67 -18.67
CA MET A 1 3.11 47.03 -17.80
C MET A 1 2.32 46.23 -16.76
N GLY A 2 2.06 44.95 -17.04
CA GLY A 2 1.41 44.08 -16.06
C GLY A 2 2.40 43.69 -14.96
N PRO A 3 1.95 43.44 -13.72
CA PRO A 3 2.84 42.93 -12.69
C PRO A 3 3.42 41.58 -13.15
N PRO A 4 4.71 41.30 -12.86
CA PRO A 4 5.33 40.03 -13.23
C PRO A 4 4.63 38.86 -12.51
N PRO A 5 4.62 37.66 -13.12
CA PRO A 5 4.00 36.48 -12.53
C PRO A 5 4.64 36.19 -11.17
N GLN A 6 3.79 36.03 -10.15
CA GLN A 6 4.19 35.65 -8.81
C GLN A 6 4.73 34.22 -8.87
N ASP A 7 6.06 34.12 -8.84
CA ASP A 7 6.81 32.90 -8.56
C ASP A 7 6.28 32.34 -7.23
N TYR A 8 5.46 31.28 -7.29
CA TYR A 8 5.03 30.50 -6.12
C TYR A 8 6.26 29.78 -5.56
N ARG A 9 7.20 30.54 -4.98
CA ARG A 9 8.35 30.02 -4.26
C ARG A 9 7.82 29.16 -3.14
N ARG A 10 7.96 27.84 -3.28
CA ARG A 10 7.79 26.89 -2.19
C ARG A 10 8.57 27.43 -0.99
N VAL A 11 7.88 27.67 0.12
CA VAL A 11 8.49 28.12 1.37
C VAL A 11 9.60 27.11 1.70
N PRO A 12 10.86 27.55 1.91
CA PRO A 12 11.93 26.63 2.27
C PRO A 12 11.55 25.91 3.57
N VAL A 13 11.53 24.58 3.53
CA VAL A 13 11.38 23.80 4.75
C VAL A 13 12.66 23.97 5.56
N ARG A 14 12.54 24.31 6.83
CA ARG A 14 13.70 24.43 7.72
C ARG A 14 14.22 23.04 8.03
N ASP A 15 15.55 22.89 8.07
CA ASP A 15 16.22 21.63 8.43
C ASP A 15 15.71 21.05 9.75
N GLU A 16 15.27 21.89 10.69
CA GLU A 16 14.60 21.48 11.94
C GLU A 16 13.40 20.55 11.73
N GLU A 17 12.55 20.80 10.73
CA GLU A 17 11.38 19.96 10.43
C GLU A 17 11.80 18.64 9.77
N ILE A 18 12.84 18.66 8.93
CA ILE A 18 13.42 17.43 8.36
C ILE A 18 13.98 16.58 9.50
N VAL A 19 14.82 17.16 10.36
CA VAL A 19 15.40 16.51 11.54
C VAL A 19 14.32 15.93 12.45
N ARG A 20 13.23 16.67 12.71
CA ARG A 20 12.12 16.18 13.53
C ARG A 20 11.47 14.93 12.93
N ARG A 21 11.22 14.90 11.62
CA ARG A 21 10.60 13.76 10.95
C ARG A 21 11.55 12.57 10.81
N LEU A 22 12.83 12.81 10.56
CA LEU A 22 13.84 11.75 10.54
C LEU A 22 13.99 11.10 11.93
N ASN A 23 13.89 11.89 13.00
CA ASN A 23 13.87 11.36 14.37
C ASN A 23 12.60 10.53 14.64
N GLU A 24 11.42 10.97 14.20
CA GLU A 24 10.19 10.17 14.31
C GLU A 24 10.33 8.81 13.61
N LEU A 25 10.95 8.79 12.43
CA LEU A 25 11.28 7.54 11.73
C LEU A 25 12.28 6.69 12.53
N LEU A 26 13.37 7.28 13.04
CA LEU A 26 14.41 6.55 13.78
C LEU A 26 13.85 5.83 15.02
N GLU A 27 12.97 6.48 15.77
CA GLU A 27 12.34 5.90 16.96
C GLU A 27 11.46 4.69 16.61
N VAL A 28 10.85 4.72 15.42
CA VAL A 28 9.98 3.66 14.90
C VAL A 28 10.81 2.49 14.37
N GLU A 29 11.88 2.74 13.62
CA GLU A 29 12.79 1.69 13.14
C GLU A 29 13.44 0.92 14.30
N ARG A 30 13.82 1.60 15.39
CA ARG A 30 14.30 0.91 16.60
C ARG A 30 13.24 -0.02 17.18
N ALA A 31 11.99 0.43 17.20
CA ALA A 31 10.89 -0.40 17.66
C ALA A 31 10.61 -1.57 16.69
N GLY A 32 10.91 -1.38 15.40
CA GLY A 32 10.88 -2.40 14.36
C GLY A 32 11.98 -3.46 14.54
N VAL A 33 13.20 -3.08 14.91
CA VAL A 33 14.28 -4.01 15.31
C VAL A 33 13.82 -4.89 16.48
N GLU A 34 13.19 -4.30 17.50
CA GLU A 34 12.62 -5.07 18.62
C GLU A 34 11.50 -6.01 18.18
N ALA A 35 10.63 -5.58 17.26
CA ALA A 35 9.56 -6.39 16.71
C ALA A 35 10.10 -7.58 15.90
N ALA A 36 11.10 -7.36 15.03
CA ALA A 36 11.77 -8.42 14.29
C ALA A 36 12.44 -9.43 15.23
N ALA A 37 13.08 -8.95 16.32
CA ALA A 37 13.63 -9.82 17.34
C ALA A 37 12.55 -10.64 18.07
N ALA A 38 11.36 -10.07 18.30
CA ALA A 38 10.23 -10.82 18.85
C ALA A 38 9.76 -11.93 17.89
N LEU A 39 9.64 -11.64 16.60
CA LEU A 39 9.30 -12.63 15.57
C LEU A 39 10.35 -13.74 15.43
N ARG A 40 11.64 -13.46 15.68
CA ARG A 40 12.68 -14.51 15.68
C ARG A 40 12.54 -15.46 16.88
N ARG A 41 12.13 -14.96 18.05
CA ARG A 41 12.01 -15.76 19.27
C ARG A 41 10.82 -16.70 19.27
N THR A 42 9.75 -16.31 18.59
CA THR A 42 8.56 -17.13 18.41
C THR A 42 8.60 -17.68 16.99
N GLU A 43 8.74 -18.99 16.77
CA GLU A 43 8.65 -19.56 15.41
C GLU A 43 7.37 -19.03 14.72
N THR A 44 7.56 -18.07 13.82
CA THR A 44 6.45 -17.31 13.23
C THR A 44 6.05 -18.04 11.97
N ALA A 45 5.02 -18.89 12.08
CA ALA A 45 4.42 -19.53 10.92
C ALA A 45 4.04 -18.47 9.86
N GLY A 46 4.22 -18.81 8.58
CA GLY A 46 3.97 -17.91 7.44
C GLY A 46 5.17 -17.06 7.00
N LEU A 47 6.25 -16.96 7.79
CA LEU A 47 7.52 -16.36 7.36
C LEU A 47 8.66 -17.37 7.41
N THR A 48 9.56 -17.28 6.44
CA THR A 48 10.81 -18.06 6.48
C THR A 48 11.82 -17.46 7.45
N ALA A 49 12.73 -18.27 7.98
CA ALA A 49 13.82 -17.76 8.83
C ALA A 49 14.69 -16.69 8.12
N ALA A 50 14.84 -16.80 6.80
CA ALA A 50 15.54 -15.81 5.98
C ALA A 50 14.80 -14.47 5.94
N GLU A 51 13.47 -14.48 5.83
CA GLU A 51 12.66 -13.25 5.82
C GLU A 51 12.65 -12.56 7.18
N VAL A 52 12.47 -13.33 8.26
CA VAL A 52 12.57 -12.76 9.61
C VAL A 52 14.00 -12.25 9.87
N LYS A 53 15.01 -12.89 9.28
CA LYS A 53 16.38 -12.37 9.33
C LYS A 53 16.51 -11.04 8.61
N LYS A 54 16.05 -10.98 7.35
CA LYS A 54 16.05 -9.79 6.50
C LYS A 54 15.37 -8.61 7.18
N PHE A 55 14.19 -8.81 7.78
CA PHE A 55 13.50 -7.73 8.51
C PHE A 55 14.40 -7.08 9.56
N GLY A 56 15.04 -7.88 10.42
CA GLY A 56 15.91 -7.32 11.46
C GLY A 56 17.14 -6.59 10.89
N ASP A 57 17.67 -7.06 9.75
CA ASP A 57 18.82 -6.44 9.09
C ASP A 57 18.42 -5.11 8.41
N ASP A 58 17.27 -5.08 7.74
CA ASP A 58 16.71 -3.89 7.06
C ASP A 58 16.42 -2.77 8.07
N GLU A 59 15.75 -3.08 9.19
CA GLU A 59 15.40 -2.11 10.24
C GLU A 59 16.67 -1.56 10.95
N ALA A 60 17.69 -2.41 11.14
CA ALA A 60 18.97 -1.99 11.71
C ALA A 60 19.77 -1.10 10.75
N TRP A 61 19.76 -1.42 9.45
CA TRP A 61 20.34 -0.59 8.40
C TRP A 61 19.63 0.77 8.32
N ALA A 62 18.29 0.78 8.39
CA ALA A 62 17.49 2.00 8.41
C ALA A 62 17.80 2.88 9.63
N CYS A 63 17.93 2.29 10.83
CA CYS A 63 18.38 3.01 12.02
C CYS A 63 19.73 3.71 11.81
N ALA A 64 20.70 3.00 11.23
CA ALA A 64 22.03 3.54 10.98
C ALA A 64 21.99 4.68 9.94
N GLY A 65 21.26 4.49 8.84
CA GLY A 65 21.13 5.51 7.79
C GLY A 65 20.39 6.76 8.25
N LEU A 66 19.31 6.61 9.03
CA LEU A 66 18.57 7.73 9.61
C LEU A 66 19.43 8.53 10.59
N ASN A 67 20.26 7.86 11.40
CA ASN A 67 21.20 8.53 12.29
C ASN A 67 22.17 9.43 11.50
N GLN A 68 22.77 8.90 10.43
CA GLN A 68 23.64 9.68 9.55
C GLN A 68 22.88 10.83 8.86
N ALA A 69 21.64 10.60 8.43
CA ALA A 69 20.81 11.64 7.84
C ALA A 69 20.54 12.79 8.82
N ILE A 70 20.18 12.49 10.06
CA ILE A 70 19.93 13.50 11.10
C ILE A 70 21.18 14.36 11.34
N LEU A 71 22.35 13.73 11.44
CA LEU A 71 23.62 14.44 11.62
C LEU A 71 23.96 15.33 10.43
N ARG A 72 23.64 14.90 9.20
CA ARG A 72 23.87 15.69 7.97
C ARG A 72 23.08 17.00 7.96
N TYR A 73 21.84 16.98 8.47
CA TYR A 73 21.02 18.19 8.65
C TYR A 73 21.32 18.94 9.97
N GLY A 74 22.42 18.62 10.65
CA GLY A 74 22.85 19.31 11.89
C GLY A 74 22.00 19.00 13.13
N GLY A 75 21.18 17.95 13.09
CA GLY A 75 20.33 17.51 14.19
C GLY A 75 21.04 16.58 15.17
N VAL A 76 20.37 16.28 16.29
CA VAL A 76 20.78 15.25 17.25
C VAL A 76 19.87 14.03 17.08
N PRO A 77 20.41 12.83 16.83
CA PRO A 77 19.63 11.61 16.81
C PRO A 77 19.00 11.34 18.18
N SER A 78 17.69 11.08 18.20
CA SER A 78 16.94 10.64 19.37
C SER A 78 17.52 9.33 19.89
N ASP A 79 17.36 9.04 21.18
CA ASP A 79 17.66 7.76 21.83
C ASP A 79 16.37 6.99 22.22
N LEU A 80 15.20 7.53 21.87
CA LEU A 80 13.93 6.90 22.18
C LEU A 80 13.66 5.70 21.27
N THR A 81 12.83 4.79 21.78
CA THR A 81 12.31 3.62 21.07
C THR A 81 10.82 3.53 21.35
N GLY A 82 10.01 3.39 20.29
CA GLY A 82 8.57 3.20 20.41
C GLY A 82 8.16 1.88 21.09
N ASP A 83 6.89 1.76 21.46
CA ASP A 83 6.37 0.54 22.12
C ASP A 83 5.93 -0.58 21.16
N PHE A 84 6.16 -0.41 19.85
CA PHE A 84 5.66 -1.30 18.81
C PHE A 84 6.13 -2.76 18.99
N GLY A 85 7.42 -2.98 19.28
CA GLY A 85 7.97 -4.32 19.53
C GLY A 85 7.25 -5.05 20.66
N ARG A 86 6.90 -4.34 21.75
CA ARG A 86 6.11 -4.90 22.87
C ARG A 86 4.70 -5.27 22.44
N ARG A 87 4.04 -4.45 21.61
CA ARG A 87 2.69 -4.74 21.09
C ARG A 87 2.67 -5.98 20.20
N VAL A 88 3.67 -6.14 19.33
CA VAL A 88 3.81 -7.33 18.49
C VAL A 88 4.04 -8.58 19.33
N ALA A 89 4.94 -8.51 20.33
CA ALA A 89 5.21 -9.62 21.23
C ALA A 89 4.00 -10.04 22.09
N ALA A 90 3.11 -9.09 22.40
CA ALA A 90 1.95 -9.32 23.26
C ALA A 90 0.79 -10.06 22.57
N LEU A 91 0.73 -10.07 21.23
CA LEU A 91 -0.30 -10.81 20.50
C LEU A 91 0.01 -12.31 20.58
N GLU A 92 -1.00 -13.16 20.79
CA GLU A 92 -0.81 -14.62 20.82
C GLU A 92 -0.95 -15.25 19.43
N ASN A 93 -1.87 -14.73 18.61
CA ASN A 93 -2.16 -15.24 17.28
C ASN A 93 -1.11 -14.78 16.26
N GLN A 94 -0.49 -15.72 15.55
CA GLN A 94 0.55 -15.43 14.55
C GLN A 94 0.04 -14.58 13.39
N GLY A 95 -1.16 -14.87 12.89
CA GLY A 95 -1.79 -14.07 11.84
C GLY A 95 -2.07 -12.63 12.27
N GLU A 96 -2.46 -12.42 13.52
CA GLU A 96 -2.62 -11.07 14.08
C GLU A 96 -1.27 -10.35 14.23
N ARG A 97 -0.19 -11.04 14.61
CA ARG A 97 1.16 -10.48 14.63
C ARG A 97 1.58 -10.01 13.23
N LEU A 98 1.43 -10.85 12.22
CA LEU A 98 1.78 -10.51 10.84
C LEU A 98 0.91 -9.35 10.29
N SER A 99 -0.37 -9.32 10.65
CA SER A 99 -1.26 -8.21 10.29
C SER A 99 -0.85 -6.90 10.96
N LEU A 100 -0.47 -6.94 12.24
CA LEU A 100 0.04 -5.77 12.96
C LEU A 100 1.38 -5.30 12.38
N MET A 101 2.28 -6.22 12.05
CA MET A 101 3.55 -5.92 11.37
C MET A 101 3.31 -5.22 10.04
N ALA A 102 2.48 -5.79 9.15
CA ALA A 102 2.16 -5.18 7.86
C ALA A 102 1.59 -3.75 8.01
N ARG A 103 0.74 -3.52 9.03
CA ARG A 103 0.20 -2.19 9.32
C ARG A 103 1.25 -1.21 9.85
N GLY A 104 2.16 -1.66 10.70
CA GLY A 104 3.29 -0.86 11.17
C GLY A 104 4.18 -0.42 10.02
N GLN A 105 4.53 -1.35 9.13
CA GLN A 105 5.34 -1.08 7.94
C GLN A 105 4.63 -0.11 6.98
N ALA A 106 3.32 -0.28 6.74
CA ALA A 106 2.52 0.65 5.92
C ALA A 106 2.45 2.06 6.53
N TRP A 107 2.39 2.14 7.87
CA TRP A 107 2.46 3.40 8.59
C TRP A 107 3.80 4.11 8.32
N VAL A 108 4.93 3.39 8.34
CA VAL A 108 6.27 3.93 8.06
C VAL A 108 6.37 4.42 6.62
N VAL A 109 5.92 3.64 5.64
CA VAL A 109 5.88 4.04 4.21
C VAL A 109 5.19 5.40 4.04
N LYS A 110 4.05 5.61 4.71
CA LYS A 110 3.36 6.91 4.69
C LYS A 110 4.21 8.06 5.23
N ARG A 111 5.04 7.82 6.26
CA ARG A 111 5.92 8.86 6.84
C ARG A 111 7.07 9.14 5.89
N LEU A 112 7.64 8.09 5.29
CA LEU A 112 8.65 8.20 4.26
C LEU A 112 8.14 9.01 3.07
N ASP A 113 6.93 8.73 2.57
CA ASP A 113 6.31 9.50 1.48
C ASP A 113 6.20 11.00 1.82
N ALA A 114 5.78 11.31 3.05
CA ALA A 114 5.69 12.68 3.51
C ALA A 114 7.06 13.38 3.60
N VAL A 115 8.11 12.66 4.00
CA VAL A 115 9.48 13.20 4.06
C VAL A 115 10.09 13.32 2.66
N LEU A 116 9.86 12.35 1.79
CA LEU A 116 10.34 12.35 0.39
C LEU A 116 9.74 13.51 -0.43
N ALA A 117 8.55 14.00 -0.07
CA ALA A 117 7.95 15.18 -0.67
C ALA A 117 8.65 16.51 -0.29
N MET A 118 9.54 16.49 0.71
CA MET A 118 10.31 17.66 1.15
C MET A 118 11.55 17.90 0.25
N PRO A 119 12.11 19.11 0.24
CA PRO A 119 13.35 19.41 -0.47
C PRO A 119 14.56 18.81 0.28
N LEU A 120 14.80 17.51 0.10
CA LEU A 120 15.93 16.78 0.66
C LEU A 120 17.15 16.82 -0.26
N GLU A 121 18.34 16.76 0.34
CA GLU A 121 19.58 16.39 -0.35
C GLU A 121 19.47 15.02 -1.03
N GLU A 122 20.13 14.87 -2.18
CA GLU A 122 20.01 13.69 -3.03
C GLU A 122 20.40 12.39 -2.31
N GLU A 123 21.46 12.42 -1.52
CA GLU A 123 21.91 11.26 -0.73
C GLU A 123 20.84 10.81 0.27
N THR A 124 20.20 11.76 0.96
CA THR A 124 19.11 11.44 1.91
C THR A 124 17.87 10.95 1.17
N ARG A 125 17.53 11.57 0.04
CA ARG A 125 16.40 11.17 -0.80
C ARG A 125 16.57 9.73 -1.30
N ALA A 126 17.74 9.38 -1.81
CA ALA A 126 18.04 8.04 -2.29
C ALA A 126 17.93 6.99 -1.18
N PHE A 127 18.52 7.28 -0.01
CA PHE A 127 18.43 6.42 1.17
C PHE A 127 16.97 6.18 1.61
N LEU A 128 16.17 7.24 1.76
CA LEU A 128 14.77 7.12 2.18
C LEU A 128 13.90 6.41 1.14
N ALA A 129 14.20 6.58 -0.15
CA ALA A 129 13.51 5.87 -1.22
C ALA A 129 13.82 4.36 -1.18
N GLU A 130 15.06 3.98 -0.90
CA GLU A 130 15.45 2.58 -0.72
C GLU A 130 14.79 1.97 0.52
N MET A 131 14.83 2.67 1.65
CA MET A 131 14.14 2.29 2.88
C MET A 131 12.64 2.07 2.63
N ARG A 132 11.99 2.97 1.89
CA ARG A 132 10.57 2.83 1.51
C ARG A 132 10.30 1.53 0.75
N GLU A 133 11.16 1.18 -0.20
CA GLU A 133 11.01 -0.05 -0.98
C GLU A 133 11.17 -1.31 -0.10
N GLN A 134 12.12 -1.31 0.84
CA GLN A 134 12.29 -2.41 1.80
C GLN A 134 11.03 -2.60 2.67
N HIS A 135 10.42 -1.52 3.17
CA HIS A 135 9.16 -1.64 3.91
C HIS A 135 8.01 -2.16 3.03
N LEU A 136 7.96 -1.79 1.75
CA LEU A 136 6.95 -2.32 0.82
C LEU A 136 7.10 -3.83 0.59
N GLU A 137 8.34 -4.34 0.50
CA GLU A 137 8.63 -5.77 0.48
C GLU A 137 8.22 -6.45 1.79
N ASN A 138 8.51 -5.83 2.93
CA ASN A 138 8.18 -6.37 4.25
C ASN A 138 6.65 -6.46 4.47
N ILE A 139 5.89 -5.47 4.02
CA ILE A 139 4.42 -5.49 3.98
C ILE A 139 3.93 -6.69 3.18
N GLU A 140 4.52 -6.95 2.03
CA GLU A 140 4.12 -8.05 1.16
C GLU A 140 4.40 -9.42 1.79
N ALA A 141 5.60 -9.60 2.33
CA ALA A 141 5.97 -10.81 3.04
C ALA A 141 5.04 -11.06 4.24
N CYS A 142 4.75 -10.02 5.04
CA CYS A 142 3.81 -10.13 6.16
C CYS A 142 2.38 -10.46 5.71
N ASN A 143 1.87 -9.82 4.67
CA ASN A 143 0.53 -10.12 4.14
C ASN A 143 0.44 -11.54 3.58
N ARG A 144 1.45 -11.98 2.84
CA ARG A 144 1.52 -13.36 2.32
C ARG A 144 1.57 -14.37 3.45
N GLY A 145 2.44 -14.17 4.44
CA GLY A 145 2.50 -15.05 5.61
C GLY A 145 1.20 -15.05 6.41
N GLY A 146 0.56 -13.88 6.54
CA GLY A 146 -0.75 -13.73 7.16
C GLY A 146 -1.83 -14.55 6.45
N GLU A 147 -1.89 -14.48 5.12
CA GLU A 147 -2.79 -15.32 4.31
C GLU A 147 -2.54 -16.81 4.53
N GLU A 148 -1.27 -17.23 4.53
CA GLU A 148 -0.86 -18.64 4.71
C GLU A 148 -1.32 -19.20 6.06
N VAL A 149 -1.20 -18.41 7.13
CA VAL A 149 -1.66 -18.81 8.48
C VAL A 149 -3.13 -18.45 8.74
N SER A 150 -3.89 -18.06 7.71
CA SER A 150 -5.30 -17.68 7.83
C SER A 150 -5.54 -16.59 8.87
N ALA A 151 -4.73 -15.52 8.80
CA ALA A 151 -4.86 -14.36 9.66
C ALA A 151 -6.32 -13.84 9.66
N PRO A 152 -6.87 -13.54 10.84
CA PRO A 152 -8.23 -13.04 10.91
C PRO A 152 -8.29 -11.67 10.21
N PRO A 153 -9.36 -11.39 9.45
CA PRO A 153 -9.57 -10.09 8.84
C PRO A 153 -9.46 -8.95 9.87
N SER A 154 -8.89 -7.84 9.43
CA SER A 154 -8.79 -6.64 10.26
C SER A 154 -10.18 -6.04 10.49
N PRO A 155 -10.44 -5.40 11.65
CA PRO A 155 -11.51 -4.41 11.73
C PRO A 155 -11.30 -3.35 10.62
N PRO A 156 -12.33 -3.00 9.83
CA PRO A 156 -13.77 -3.20 10.08
C PRO A 156 -14.37 -4.47 9.44
N TYR A 157 -13.58 -5.23 8.68
CA TYR A 157 -14.06 -6.40 7.95
C TYR A 157 -14.40 -7.58 8.85
N ARG A 158 -13.76 -7.65 10.01
CA ARG A 158 -13.95 -8.74 10.98
C ARG A 158 -15.43 -8.99 11.26
N GLY A 159 -15.86 -10.24 11.06
CA GLY A 159 -17.25 -10.67 11.26
C GLY A 159 -18.16 -10.48 10.04
N LEU A 160 -17.70 -9.85 8.97
CA LEU A 160 -18.47 -9.73 7.73
C LEU A 160 -18.39 -11.01 6.87
N PRO A 161 -19.44 -11.34 6.10
CA PRO A 161 -19.37 -12.38 5.08
C PRO A 161 -18.30 -12.06 4.03
N PHE A 162 -17.45 -13.05 3.73
CA PHE A 162 -16.29 -12.92 2.84
C PHE A 162 -15.31 -11.81 3.26
N ALA A 163 -15.15 -11.58 4.56
CA ALA A 163 -14.32 -10.52 5.12
C ALA A 163 -12.90 -10.46 4.53
N SER A 164 -12.20 -11.59 4.41
CA SER A 164 -10.85 -11.61 3.81
C SER A 164 -10.87 -11.17 2.34
N LEU A 165 -11.88 -11.58 1.56
CA LEU A 165 -11.99 -11.16 0.17
C LEU A 165 -12.30 -9.65 0.06
N ARG A 166 -13.17 -9.13 0.93
CA ARG A 166 -13.48 -7.69 0.99
C ARG A 166 -12.25 -6.86 1.36
N GLU A 167 -11.51 -7.27 2.39
CA GLU A 167 -10.30 -6.59 2.84
C GLU A 167 -9.21 -6.59 1.76
N THR A 168 -8.95 -7.76 1.15
CA THR A 168 -7.94 -7.87 0.08
C THR A 168 -8.35 -7.09 -1.16
N HIS A 169 -9.64 -7.09 -1.51
CA HIS A 169 -10.17 -6.25 -2.57
C HIS A 169 -9.87 -4.77 -2.31
N ASP A 170 -10.19 -4.26 -1.13
CA ASP A 170 -10.04 -2.83 -0.82
C ASP A 170 -8.57 -2.42 -0.75
N ARG A 171 -7.69 -3.30 -0.24
CA ARG A 171 -6.22 -3.09 -0.31
C ARG A 171 -5.71 -2.96 -1.75
N LEU A 172 -6.26 -3.72 -2.68
CA LEU A 172 -5.93 -3.61 -4.11
C LEU A 172 -6.54 -2.35 -4.72
N TYR A 173 -7.80 -2.07 -4.39
CA TYR A 173 -8.58 -0.96 -4.91
C TYR A 173 -8.01 0.40 -4.51
N TYR A 174 -7.46 0.50 -3.30
CA TYR A 174 -6.80 1.70 -2.76
C TYR A 174 -5.28 1.71 -2.95
N GLY A 175 -4.73 0.79 -3.74
CA GLY A 175 -3.29 0.70 -3.96
C GLY A 175 -2.76 1.86 -4.82
N SER A 176 -1.52 2.30 -4.54
CA SER A 176 -0.85 3.39 -5.26
C SER A 176 -0.67 3.13 -6.76
N TRP A 177 -0.67 1.86 -7.18
CA TRP A 177 -0.57 1.42 -8.58
C TRP A 177 -1.67 1.96 -9.51
N ARG A 178 -2.77 2.48 -8.96
CA ARG A 178 -3.88 3.09 -9.73
C ARG A 178 -3.70 4.59 -9.97
N THR A 179 -2.63 5.20 -9.46
CA THR A 179 -2.35 6.63 -9.68
C THR A 179 -1.72 6.79 -11.06
N ALA A 180 -2.54 7.10 -12.06
CA ALA A 180 -2.04 7.51 -13.37
C ALA A 180 -1.40 8.90 -13.25
N GLY A 181 -0.10 9.00 -13.47
CA GLY A 181 0.55 10.30 -13.63
C GLY A 181 0.16 10.87 -14.98
N ALA A 182 -0.34 12.10 -15.03
CA ALA A 182 -0.40 12.84 -16.28
C ALA A 182 1.04 13.25 -16.66
N PRO A 183 1.42 13.24 -17.95
CA PRO A 183 2.68 13.83 -18.39
C PRO A 183 2.72 15.31 -18.01
N ALA A 184 3.89 15.79 -17.57
CA ALA A 184 4.02 17.10 -16.92
C ALA A 184 3.82 18.30 -17.86
N ASP A 185 3.74 18.13 -19.19
CA ASP A 185 3.96 19.26 -20.13
C ASP A 185 3.04 19.33 -21.37
N GLU A 186 1.80 18.82 -21.35
CA GLU A 186 0.86 19.10 -22.46
C GLU A 186 -0.39 19.86 -21.99
N GLU A 187 -0.42 21.16 -22.26
CA GLU A 187 -1.65 21.96 -22.33
C GLU A 187 -2.52 21.42 -23.47
N ILE A 188 -3.38 20.44 -23.19
CA ILE A 188 -4.41 20.00 -24.13
C ILE A 188 -5.60 20.97 -24.02
N PRO A 189 -5.95 21.71 -25.09
CA PRO A 189 -7.09 22.63 -25.07
C PRO A 189 -8.41 21.84 -24.89
N PRO A 190 -9.40 22.40 -24.17
CA PRO A 190 -10.63 21.69 -23.84
C PRO A 190 -11.44 21.38 -25.12
N GLN A 191 -11.60 20.09 -25.42
CA GLN A 191 -12.51 19.61 -26.46
C GLN A 191 -13.94 19.53 -25.89
N PRO A 192 -14.95 20.12 -26.56
CA PRO A 192 -16.32 20.07 -26.08
C PRO A 192 -16.93 18.68 -26.30
N GLY A 193 -17.36 18.01 -25.22
CA GLY A 193 -18.18 16.79 -25.29
C GLY A 193 -17.65 15.55 -24.58
N LEU A 194 -16.45 15.56 -24.01
CA LEU A 194 -16.03 14.58 -23.02
C LEU A 194 -16.08 15.21 -21.63
N HIS A 195 -16.68 14.52 -20.66
CA HIS A 195 -16.52 14.86 -19.25
C HIS A 195 -15.03 14.76 -18.89
N THR A 196 -14.35 15.90 -18.85
CA THR A 196 -12.99 16.00 -18.36
C THR A 196 -13.02 15.82 -16.85
N SER A 197 -12.19 14.89 -16.36
CA SER A 197 -11.90 14.81 -14.93
C SER A 197 -11.36 16.17 -14.44
N PRO A 198 -11.77 16.68 -13.26
CA PRO A 198 -11.36 18.00 -12.81
C PRO A 198 -9.84 18.14 -12.71
N ALA A 199 -9.33 19.27 -13.16
CA ALA A 199 -7.92 19.64 -13.32
C ALA A 199 -7.14 19.84 -11.99
N GLY A 200 -7.24 18.91 -11.03
CA GLY A 200 -6.62 19.04 -9.70
C GLY A 200 -5.63 17.95 -9.30
N TRP A 201 -5.44 16.91 -10.11
CA TRP A 201 -4.76 15.69 -9.64
C TRP A 201 -3.29 15.66 -10.05
N ARG A 202 -2.39 15.82 -9.08
CA ARG A 202 -0.94 15.63 -9.25
C ARG A 202 -0.45 14.61 -8.21
N GLY A 203 -0.63 13.33 -8.51
CA GLY A 203 0.14 12.25 -7.89
C GLY A 203 1.25 11.81 -8.84
N ALA A 204 2.39 11.36 -8.32
CA ALA A 204 3.40 10.73 -9.17
C ALA A 204 2.80 9.48 -9.85
N ALA A 205 3.17 9.24 -11.11
CA ALA A 205 2.79 8.02 -11.80
C ALA A 205 3.21 6.80 -10.97
N ALA A 206 2.35 5.76 -10.96
CA ALA A 206 2.72 4.47 -10.38
C ALA A 206 4.09 4.02 -10.89
N THR A 207 4.93 3.55 -9.97
CA THR A 207 6.21 2.95 -10.34
C THR A 207 6.00 1.55 -10.94
N GLU A 208 6.94 1.10 -11.77
CA GLU A 208 6.93 -0.26 -12.31
C GLU A 208 6.84 -1.33 -11.20
N ARG A 209 7.54 -1.11 -10.09
CA ARG A 209 7.50 -1.99 -8.92
C ARG A 209 6.13 -2.02 -8.24
N GLU A 210 5.46 -0.87 -8.10
CA GLU A 210 4.09 -0.82 -7.55
C GLU A 210 3.10 -1.58 -8.42
N TYR A 211 3.22 -1.43 -9.74
CA TYR A 211 2.42 -2.20 -10.70
C TYR A 211 2.70 -3.71 -10.59
N GLN A 212 3.98 -4.12 -10.57
CA GLN A 212 4.36 -5.53 -10.41
C GLN A 212 3.79 -6.15 -9.13
N ARG A 213 3.91 -5.44 -7.99
CA ARG A 213 3.31 -5.88 -6.72
C ARG A 213 1.80 -6.01 -6.82
N ALA A 214 1.12 -5.04 -7.44
CA ALA A 214 -0.32 -5.09 -7.64
C ALA A 214 -0.75 -6.27 -8.53
N TYR A 215 0.01 -6.56 -9.58
CA TYR A 215 -0.20 -7.71 -10.46
C TYR A 215 -0.20 -9.01 -9.67
N PHE A 216 0.88 -9.31 -8.93
CA PHE A 216 0.97 -10.55 -8.17
C PHE A 216 -0.07 -10.66 -7.05
N ARG A 217 -0.39 -9.54 -6.38
CA ARG A 217 -1.46 -9.50 -5.37
C ARG A 217 -2.83 -9.77 -5.99
N LEU A 218 -3.14 -9.19 -7.15
CA LEU A 218 -4.39 -9.47 -7.84
C LEU A 218 -4.47 -10.93 -8.28
N GLY A 219 -3.37 -11.52 -8.75
CA GLY A 219 -3.31 -12.95 -9.07
C GLY A 219 -3.69 -13.84 -7.89
N ARG A 220 -3.11 -13.58 -6.70
CA ARG A 220 -3.47 -14.30 -5.46
C ARG A 220 -4.93 -14.10 -5.08
N TYR A 221 -5.43 -12.86 -5.16
CA TYR A 221 -6.83 -12.55 -4.90
C TYR A 221 -7.79 -13.31 -5.84
N LEU A 222 -7.49 -13.37 -7.14
CA LEU A 222 -8.28 -14.11 -8.12
C LEU A 222 -8.31 -15.62 -7.86
N SER A 223 -7.23 -16.18 -7.29
CA SER A 223 -7.19 -17.57 -6.85
C SER A 223 -8.09 -17.81 -5.65
N ALA A 224 -7.97 -17.00 -4.59
CA ALA A 224 -8.84 -17.10 -3.41
C ALA A 224 -10.32 -16.92 -3.75
N LEU A 225 -10.62 -15.93 -4.62
CA LEU A 225 -11.97 -15.68 -5.11
C LEU A 225 -12.52 -16.88 -5.91
N ALA A 226 -11.67 -17.56 -6.69
CA ALA A 226 -12.08 -18.72 -7.46
C ALA A 226 -12.50 -19.90 -6.58
N GLU A 227 -11.81 -20.12 -5.46
CA GLU A 227 -12.20 -21.16 -4.52
C GLU A 227 -13.57 -20.86 -3.90
N GLU A 228 -13.84 -19.62 -3.48
CA GLU A 228 -15.16 -19.23 -2.96
C GLU A 228 -16.26 -19.33 -4.01
N VAL A 229 -15.98 -18.95 -5.25
CA VAL A 229 -16.91 -19.11 -6.40
C VAL A 229 -17.21 -20.59 -6.66
N GLN A 230 -16.22 -21.46 -6.53
CA GLN A 230 -16.40 -22.90 -6.66
C GLN A 230 -17.26 -23.45 -5.51
N ARG A 231 -16.95 -23.08 -4.27
CA ARG A 231 -17.65 -23.53 -3.05
C ARG A 231 -19.11 -23.08 -3.02
N SER A 232 -19.37 -21.81 -3.33
CA SER A 232 -20.73 -21.25 -3.40
C SER A 232 -21.53 -21.72 -4.61
N ARG A 233 -20.87 -22.24 -5.66
CA ARG A 233 -21.50 -22.60 -6.95
C ARG A 233 -22.24 -21.43 -7.63
N SER A 234 -21.83 -20.20 -7.37
CA SER A 234 -22.44 -19.00 -7.94
C SER A 234 -22.19 -18.89 -9.45
N LEU A 235 -23.25 -18.99 -10.27
CA LEU A 235 -23.15 -18.79 -11.72
C LEU A 235 -22.81 -17.34 -12.08
N GLN A 236 -23.38 -16.37 -11.37
CA GLN A 236 -23.10 -14.95 -11.61
C GLN A 236 -21.64 -14.65 -11.27
N ALA A 237 -21.16 -15.06 -10.09
CA ALA A 237 -19.78 -14.79 -9.70
C ALA A 237 -18.78 -15.50 -10.63
N ARG A 238 -19.10 -16.73 -11.08
CA ARG A 238 -18.27 -17.46 -12.05
C ARG A 238 -18.10 -16.71 -13.37
N ARG A 239 -19.18 -16.16 -13.93
CA ARG A 239 -19.11 -15.36 -15.18
C ARG A 239 -18.22 -14.14 -15.02
N SER A 240 -18.37 -13.41 -13.91
CA SER A 240 -17.54 -12.24 -13.60
C SER A 240 -16.07 -12.63 -13.39
N LEU A 241 -15.80 -13.73 -12.67
CA LEU A 241 -14.45 -14.25 -12.47
C LEU A 241 -13.76 -14.65 -13.78
N THR A 242 -14.49 -15.23 -14.74
CA THR A 242 -13.95 -15.53 -16.07
C THR A 242 -13.50 -14.26 -16.79
N LYS A 243 -14.28 -13.17 -16.71
CA LYS A 243 -13.88 -11.88 -17.27
C LYS A 243 -12.65 -11.31 -16.56
N ALA A 244 -12.60 -11.40 -15.23
CA ALA A 244 -11.47 -10.95 -14.43
C ALA A 244 -10.17 -11.66 -14.82
N ARG A 245 -10.20 -13.00 -14.93
CA ARG A 245 -9.04 -13.79 -15.36
C ARG A 245 -8.60 -13.50 -16.79
N LYS A 246 -9.54 -13.23 -17.71
CA LYS A 246 -9.21 -12.83 -19.08
C LYS A 246 -8.50 -11.47 -19.13
N ALA A 247 -9.01 -10.48 -18.41
CA ALA A 247 -8.38 -9.17 -18.31
C ALA A 247 -6.99 -9.27 -17.64
N TYR A 248 -6.87 -10.07 -16.58
CA TYR A 248 -5.60 -10.32 -15.90
C TYR A 248 -4.56 -11.00 -16.81
N ALA A 249 -4.98 -11.96 -17.64
CA ALA A 249 -4.09 -12.64 -18.59
C ALA A 249 -3.57 -11.72 -19.71
N ASN A 250 -4.24 -10.60 -19.96
CA ASN A 250 -3.78 -9.57 -20.90
C ASN A 250 -2.82 -8.55 -20.24
N ALA A 251 -2.63 -8.61 -18.92
CA ALA A 251 -1.64 -7.81 -18.22
C ALA A 251 -0.31 -8.58 -18.17
N ASP A 252 0.79 -7.89 -18.47
CA ASP A 252 2.15 -8.42 -18.37
C ASP A 252 2.85 -7.77 -17.17
N PRO A 253 3.35 -8.53 -16.18
CA PRO A 253 4.05 -7.97 -15.03
C PRO A 253 5.35 -7.25 -15.40
N GLN A 254 5.97 -7.58 -16.54
CA GLN A 254 7.24 -6.98 -16.98
C GLN A 254 7.05 -5.74 -17.85
N VAL A 255 5.81 -5.43 -18.25
CA VAL A 255 5.51 -4.28 -19.09
C VAL A 255 4.65 -3.30 -18.30
N HIS A 256 5.28 -2.19 -17.88
CA HIS A 256 4.59 -1.08 -17.23
C HIS A 256 4.15 -0.02 -18.26
N GLY A 257 2.88 0.41 -18.16
CA GLY A 257 2.32 1.46 -19.01
C GLY A 257 0.80 1.52 -18.91
N ASP A 258 0.19 2.52 -19.54
CA ASP A 258 -1.25 2.79 -19.40
C ASP A 258 -2.14 1.60 -19.77
N GLU A 259 -1.78 0.84 -20.80
CA GLU A 259 -2.54 -0.33 -21.22
C GLU A 259 -2.47 -1.47 -20.19
N ALA A 260 -1.28 -1.72 -19.65
CA ALA A 260 -1.06 -2.69 -18.58
C ALA A 260 -1.84 -2.30 -17.31
N ILE A 261 -1.79 -1.03 -16.90
CA ILE A 261 -2.57 -0.50 -15.77
C ILE A 261 -4.07 -0.67 -16.03
N ARG A 262 -4.57 -0.32 -17.23
CA ARG A 262 -5.98 -0.51 -17.62
C ARG A 262 -6.41 -1.97 -17.57
N ASN A 263 -5.58 -2.90 -18.05
CA ASN A 263 -5.90 -4.33 -18.01
C ASN A 263 -6.00 -4.85 -16.56
N LEU A 264 -5.09 -4.40 -15.69
CA LEU A 264 -5.11 -4.76 -14.27
C LEU A 264 -6.33 -4.15 -13.55
N ASP A 265 -6.69 -2.90 -13.87
CA ASP A 265 -7.88 -2.23 -13.35
C ASP A 265 -9.19 -2.91 -13.80
N ASN A 266 -9.28 -3.29 -15.07
CA ASN A 266 -10.38 -4.09 -15.59
C ASN A 266 -10.51 -5.44 -14.86
N ALA A 267 -9.38 -6.11 -14.62
CA ALA A 267 -9.37 -7.37 -13.89
C ALA A 267 -9.91 -7.20 -12.46
N LEU A 268 -9.49 -6.15 -11.75
CA LEU A 268 -9.99 -5.83 -10.42
C LEU A 268 -11.50 -5.51 -10.43
N SER A 269 -11.96 -4.71 -11.39
CA SER A 269 -13.38 -4.36 -11.55
C SER A 269 -14.29 -5.58 -11.79
N TYR A 270 -13.83 -6.53 -12.61
CA TYR A 270 -14.55 -7.79 -12.79
C TYR A 270 -14.46 -8.71 -11.55
N ALA A 271 -13.36 -8.68 -10.81
CA ALA A 271 -13.22 -9.41 -9.56
C ALA A 271 -14.16 -8.85 -8.47
N HIS A 272 -14.31 -7.52 -8.40
CA HIS A 272 -15.33 -6.86 -7.58
C HIS A 272 -16.75 -7.34 -7.93
N SER A 273 -17.06 -7.40 -9.24
CA SER A 273 -18.34 -7.92 -9.73
C SER A 273 -18.57 -9.39 -9.36
N ALA A 274 -17.51 -10.20 -9.27
CA ALA A 274 -17.58 -11.58 -8.82
C ALA A 274 -17.84 -11.67 -7.31
N LEU A 275 -17.14 -10.88 -6.49
CA LEU A 275 -17.41 -10.76 -5.05
C LEU A 275 -18.87 -10.36 -4.78
N ASN A 276 -19.38 -9.36 -5.51
CA ASN A 276 -20.79 -8.97 -5.41
C ASN A 276 -21.77 -10.08 -5.84
N GLY A 277 -21.36 -10.97 -6.75
CA GLY A 277 -22.12 -12.18 -7.07
C GLY A 277 -22.21 -13.17 -5.91
N LEU A 278 -21.11 -13.35 -5.14
CA LEU A 278 -21.09 -14.18 -3.94
C LEU A 278 -21.99 -13.60 -2.83
N LEU A 279 -21.90 -12.29 -2.63
CA LEU A 279 -22.67 -11.57 -1.63
C LEU A 279 -24.17 -11.63 -1.91
N ARG A 280 -24.57 -11.36 -3.15
CA ARG A 280 -25.97 -11.48 -3.57
C ARG A 280 -26.53 -12.88 -3.35
N GLN A 281 -25.78 -13.92 -3.70
CA GLN A 281 -26.22 -15.30 -3.46
C GLN A 281 -26.38 -15.60 -1.96
N SER A 282 -25.55 -14.99 -1.12
CA SER A 282 -25.61 -15.11 0.33
C SER A 282 -26.62 -14.16 0.97
N ARG A 283 -27.38 -13.40 0.17
CA ARG A 283 -28.36 -12.39 0.61
C ARG A 283 -27.74 -11.27 1.48
N VAL A 284 -26.48 -10.95 1.22
CA VAL A 284 -25.73 -9.87 1.86
C VAL A 284 -25.71 -8.66 0.92
N PRO A 285 -25.78 -7.42 1.43
CA PRO A 285 -25.59 -6.23 0.61
C PRO A 285 -24.29 -6.29 -0.22
N PRO A 286 -24.27 -5.65 -1.40
CA PRO A 286 -23.07 -5.56 -2.21
C PRO A 286 -21.93 -4.92 -1.41
N HIS A 287 -20.72 -5.26 -1.80
CA HIS A 287 -19.51 -4.64 -1.30
C HIS A 287 -19.32 -3.28 -1.98
N ASP A 288 -19.19 -2.23 -1.18
CA ASP A 288 -18.76 -0.91 -1.63
C ASP A 288 -17.47 -0.55 -0.87
N PRO A 289 -16.33 -0.34 -1.56
CA PRO A 289 -15.10 0.09 -0.89
C PRO A 289 -15.28 1.38 -0.08
N ALA A 290 -16.18 2.28 -0.53
CA ALA A 290 -16.43 3.56 0.13
C ALA A 290 -16.93 3.41 1.57
N ASP A 291 -17.60 2.30 1.91
CA ASP A 291 -18.03 2.00 3.29
C ASP A 291 -16.85 1.95 4.27
N PHE A 292 -15.67 1.61 3.77
CA PHE A 292 -14.45 1.41 4.55
C PHE A 292 -13.33 2.38 4.19
N GLU A 293 -13.57 3.34 3.29
CA GLU A 293 -12.57 4.33 2.82
C GLU A 293 -11.73 4.87 3.97
N ARG A 294 -12.35 5.30 5.08
CA ARG A 294 -11.64 5.86 6.26
C ARG A 294 -10.60 4.95 6.92
N HIS A 295 -10.63 3.65 6.66
CA HIS A 295 -9.65 2.68 7.17
C HIS A 295 -8.42 2.57 6.27
N TYR A 296 -8.52 3.08 5.05
CA TYR A 296 -7.44 3.23 4.11
C TYR A 296 -7.10 4.71 4.09
N ASP A 297 -5.84 5.04 4.28
CA ASP A 297 -5.42 6.43 4.28
C ASP A 297 -5.27 6.90 2.83
N VAL A 298 -6.40 7.06 2.14
CA VAL A 298 -6.50 7.33 0.71
C VAL A 298 -6.72 8.81 0.51
N VAL A 299 -5.88 9.42 -0.32
CA VAL A 299 -6.14 10.74 -0.88
C VAL A 299 -6.67 10.55 -2.30
N GLY A 300 -7.99 10.61 -2.46
CA GLY A 300 -8.66 10.61 -3.76
C GLY A 300 -8.87 9.21 -4.37
N ILE A 301 -10.12 8.75 -4.34
CA ILE A 301 -10.55 7.51 -5.01
C ILE A 301 -11.11 7.87 -6.39
N PRO A 302 -10.74 7.15 -7.47
CA PRO A 302 -11.23 7.41 -8.83
C PRO A 302 -12.70 7.04 -9.07
N PHE A 303 -13.48 6.69 -8.04
CA PHE A 303 -14.86 6.26 -8.17
C PHE A 303 -15.75 7.02 -7.19
N ARG A 304 -16.24 8.18 -7.63
CA ARG A 304 -17.57 8.61 -7.22
C ARG A 304 -18.45 8.45 -8.45
N GLU A 305 -19.16 7.34 -8.56
CA GLU A 305 -20.37 7.35 -9.38
C GLU A 305 -21.31 8.36 -8.70
N ALA A 306 -21.59 9.46 -9.40
CA ALA A 306 -22.67 10.33 -9.01
C ALA A 306 -23.97 9.50 -9.10
N ILE A 307 -24.72 9.49 -8.01
CA ILE A 307 -26.11 9.02 -7.98
C ILE A 307 -26.91 9.77 -9.05
#